data_AF-A0A3C1X4B0-F1
#
_entry.id   AF-A0A3C1X4B0-F1
#
_cell.length_a   1.000
_cell.length_b   1.000
_cell.length_c   1.000
_cell.angle_alpha   90.00
_cell.angle_beta   90.00
_cell.angle_gamma   90.00
#
_symmetry.space_group_name_H-M   'P 1'
#
loop_
_entity.id
_entity.type
_entity.pdbx_description
1 polymer ?
#
loop_
_entity_poly.entity_id
_entity_poly.type
_entity_poly.pdbx_seq_one_letter_code
_entity_poly.pdbx_strand_id
1 'polypeptide(L)'
;MSRHLLGYAILLLYFQLTLSHPCRGDEQAAFDSVVKPYLQTYCVACHNAQKPRGELDLTQFRSPQDIISNFRRWQAVIEFVEGGEMPPEDSQQPSLEESRNLVNAVRAVLISEARKQAGDPGIVLPRRLSNTEYDLSIRDLTGINIHPTHDFPPDPAAGEGFDNTGEALSMSPSLVKKYLSAAQRVADHLVLRTDGLSFAPFPITSWNDRRTLAENAVIEFYQQHDIAVPEYLIAAWRYHHRAPDLASQTPQEFAASAQLNQTWFPQLYHFLSGLKDHPDYPAELQQAWTNLPAPASDSDRPSELNRLIGLVERYRRDLHSPEGELIKPNAGNWPIGHLADRARTASARRQYTGNHFRPTTFLRTSPLPAADRPANPAELS
;
A
#
# COMPACT_ATOMS: atom_id res chain seq x y z
N MET A 1 -29.20 -20.51 -46.02
CA MET A 1 -28.39 -21.31 -45.07
C MET A 1 -27.19 -21.94 -45.77
N SER A 2 -26.21 -21.15 -46.22
CA SER A 2 -24.91 -21.66 -46.68
C SER A 2 -24.00 -20.45 -46.92
N ARG A 3 -23.10 -20.16 -45.97
CA ARG A 3 -21.91 -19.29 -46.17
C ARG A 3 -20.99 -19.12 -44.96
N HIS A 4 -21.38 -19.59 -43.76
CA HIS A 4 -20.57 -19.37 -42.53
C HIS A 4 -19.83 -20.60 -41.99
N LEU A 5 -19.86 -21.76 -42.66
CA LEU A 5 -19.23 -22.99 -42.16
C LEU A 5 -17.86 -23.33 -42.78
N LEU A 6 -17.39 -22.57 -43.78
CA LEU A 6 -16.10 -22.86 -44.44
C LEU A 6 -14.89 -22.11 -43.84
N GLY A 7 -15.13 -21.10 -42.97
CA GLY A 7 -14.06 -20.24 -42.45
C GLY A 7 -13.33 -20.77 -41.21
N TYR A 8 -13.93 -21.70 -40.46
CA TYR A 8 -13.36 -22.19 -39.19
C TYR A 8 -12.47 -23.43 -39.33
N ALA A 9 -12.51 -24.13 -40.46
CA ALA A 9 -11.69 -25.33 -40.69
C ALA A 9 -10.23 -25.03 -41.08
N ILE A 10 -9.94 -23.83 -41.58
CA ILE A 10 -8.60 -23.46 -42.07
C ILE A 10 -7.72 -22.86 -40.95
N LEU A 11 -8.32 -22.34 -39.87
CA LEU A 11 -7.57 -21.77 -38.75
C LEU A 11 -7.12 -22.81 -37.71
N LEU A 12 -7.71 -24.01 -37.70
CA LEU A 12 -7.32 -25.10 -36.80
C LEU A 12 -6.23 -26.02 -37.39
N LEU A 13 -5.89 -25.88 -38.67
CA LEU A 13 -4.84 -26.67 -39.31
C LEU A 13 -3.44 -26.01 -39.27
N TYR A 14 -3.35 -24.74 -38.85
CA TYR A 14 -2.08 -24.01 -38.74
C TYR A 14 -1.49 -23.95 -37.31
N PHE A 15 -2.19 -24.50 -36.30
CA PHE A 15 -1.73 -24.48 -34.91
C PHE A 15 -1.09 -25.80 -34.43
N GLN A 16 -0.73 -26.72 -35.35
CA GLN A 16 -0.10 -28.01 -34.99
C GLN A 16 1.26 -28.28 -35.65
N LEU A 17 1.94 -27.26 -36.18
CA LEU A 17 3.35 -27.38 -36.57
C LEU A 17 4.19 -26.31 -35.86
N THR A 18 4.67 -26.66 -34.67
CA THR A 18 5.98 -26.33 -34.07
C THR A 18 5.97 -26.55 -32.55
N LEU A 19 5.50 -27.73 -32.09
CA LEU A 19 6.08 -28.32 -30.89
C LEU A 19 7.34 -29.05 -31.32
N SER A 20 8.39 -28.28 -31.58
CA SER A 20 9.75 -28.79 -31.69
C SER A 20 10.11 -29.40 -30.34
N HIS A 21 9.77 -30.68 -30.17
CA HIS A 21 10.40 -31.48 -29.12
C HIS A 21 11.90 -31.41 -29.42
N PRO A 22 12.76 -30.97 -28.47
CA PRO A 22 14.19 -31.10 -28.64
C PRO A 22 14.46 -32.59 -28.94
N CYS A 23 14.93 -32.83 -30.16
CA CYS A 23 14.97 -34.16 -30.73
C CYS A 23 16.03 -34.94 -29.96
N ARG A 24 15.62 -35.92 -29.17
CA ARG A 24 16.49 -36.89 -28.47
C ARG A 24 17.51 -37.56 -29.42
N GLY A 25 17.26 -37.49 -30.74
CA GLY A 25 18.17 -37.95 -31.78
C GLY A 25 19.44 -37.12 -31.98
N ASP A 26 19.45 -35.83 -31.61
CA ASP A 26 20.62 -34.96 -31.81
C ASP A 26 21.73 -35.27 -30.79
N GLU A 27 21.35 -35.43 -29.51
CA GLU A 27 22.27 -35.81 -28.41
C GLU A 27 22.89 -37.20 -28.63
N GLN A 28 22.09 -38.18 -29.06
CA GLN A 28 22.57 -39.53 -29.35
C GLN A 28 23.52 -39.54 -30.56
N ALA A 29 23.20 -38.80 -31.62
CA ALA A 29 24.07 -38.66 -32.78
C ALA A 29 25.41 -38.01 -32.42
N ALA A 30 25.41 -36.95 -31.60
CA ALA A 30 26.63 -36.32 -31.10
C ALA A 30 27.47 -37.28 -30.23
N PHE A 31 26.81 -38.07 -29.38
CA PHE A 31 27.51 -39.08 -28.56
C PHE A 31 28.18 -40.15 -29.43
N ASP A 32 27.47 -40.70 -30.41
CA ASP A 32 27.98 -41.78 -31.26
C ASP A 32 29.07 -41.30 -32.24
N SER A 33 28.99 -40.05 -32.71
CA SER A 33 29.93 -39.49 -33.71
C SER A 33 31.15 -38.79 -33.11
N VAL A 34 31.05 -38.21 -31.91
CA VAL A 34 32.13 -37.42 -31.29
C VAL A 34 32.62 -38.06 -30.00
N VAL A 35 31.73 -38.27 -29.03
CA VAL A 35 32.13 -38.68 -27.67
C VAL A 35 32.70 -40.10 -27.67
N LYS A 36 31.97 -41.05 -28.22
CA LYS A 36 32.35 -42.47 -28.21
C LYS A 36 33.67 -42.74 -28.95
N PRO A 37 33.92 -42.22 -30.16
CA PRO A 37 35.20 -42.41 -30.85
C PRO A 37 36.37 -41.78 -30.08
N TYR A 38 36.18 -40.59 -29.49
CA TYR A 38 37.21 -39.94 -28.68
C TYR A 38 37.58 -40.78 -27.47
N LEU A 39 36.58 -41.27 -26.72
CA LEU A 39 36.81 -42.14 -25.56
C LEU A 39 37.59 -43.40 -25.95
N GLN A 40 37.19 -44.04 -27.06
CA GLN A 40 37.83 -45.27 -27.54
C GLN A 40 39.29 -45.07 -27.94
N THR A 41 39.60 -43.92 -28.54
CA THR A 41 40.94 -43.61 -29.05
C THR A 41 41.88 -43.17 -27.92
N TYR A 42 41.41 -42.28 -27.04
CA TYR A 42 42.27 -41.55 -26.13
C TYR A 42 42.16 -41.97 -24.65
N CYS A 43 41.05 -42.58 -24.24
CA CYS A 43 40.75 -42.75 -22.81
C CYS A 43 40.68 -44.22 -22.36
N VAL A 44 40.02 -45.08 -23.15
CA VAL A 44 39.66 -46.46 -22.75
C VAL A 44 40.89 -47.34 -22.53
N ALA A 45 42.05 -47.06 -23.12
CA ALA A 45 43.27 -47.82 -22.85
C ALA A 45 43.67 -47.81 -21.35
N CYS A 46 43.38 -46.70 -20.65
CA CYS A 46 43.76 -46.47 -19.25
C CYS A 46 42.56 -46.38 -18.28
N HIS A 47 41.35 -46.15 -18.78
CA HIS A 47 40.13 -45.96 -17.98
C HIS A 47 39.04 -46.96 -18.42
N ASN A 48 39.23 -48.22 -18.06
CA ASN A 48 38.30 -49.31 -18.39
C ASN A 48 38.04 -50.23 -17.18
N ALA A 49 37.11 -51.18 -17.34
CA ALA A 49 36.73 -52.13 -16.29
C ALA A 49 37.90 -52.97 -15.74
N GLN A 50 38.91 -53.29 -16.55
CA GLN A 50 40.08 -54.08 -16.14
C GLN A 50 41.22 -53.21 -15.58
N LYS A 51 41.31 -51.95 -16.00
CA LYS A 51 42.30 -50.96 -15.58
C LYS A 51 41.58 -49.63 -15.33
N PRO A 52 40.93 -49.43 -14.18
CA PRO A 52 40.23 -48.18 -13.88
C PRO A 52 41.20 -47.20 -13.21
N ARG A 53 42.17 -46.64 -13.96
CA ARG A 53 43.08 -45.63 -13.39
C ARG A 53 42.26 -44.44 -12.86
N GLY A 54 42.62 -43.94 -11.67
CA GLY A 54 41.85 -42.90 -10.99
C GLY A 54 40.41 -43.30 -10.62
N GLU A 55 40.16 -44.61 -10.44
CA GLU A 55 38.84 -45.18 -10.13
C GLU A 55 37.77 -44.82 -11.19
N LEU A 56 38.21 -44.61 -12.43
CA LEU A 56 37.38 -44.21 -13.55
C LEU A 56 37.33 -45.31 -14.62
N ASP A 57 36.15 -45.86 -14.84
CA ASP A 57 35.82 -46.75 -15.97
C ASP A 57 34.93 -46.00 -16.95
N LEU A 58 35.44 -45.67 -18.14
CA LEU A 58 34.70 -44.96 -19.17
C LEU A 58 33.90 -45.90 -20.09
N THR A 59 34.12 -47.21 -20.00
CA THR A 59 33.41 -48.21 -20.83
C THR A 59 31.97 -48.47 -20.40
N GLN A 60 31.61 -48.02 -19.19
CA GLN A 60 30.25 -48.08 -18.68
C GLN A 60 29.31 -47.04 -19.34
N PHE A 61 29.85 -45.96 -19.89
CA PHE A 61 29.05 -44.91 -20.53
C PHE A 61 28.77 -45.27 -21.99
N ARG A 62 27.52 -45.61 -22.30
CA ARG A 62 27.09 -46.12 -23.61
C ARG A 62 26.09 -45.21 -24.31
N SER A 63 25.62 -44.17 -23.62
CA SER A 63 24.62 -43.23 -24.09
C SER A 63 24.76 -41.85 -23.43
N PRO A 64 24.13 -40.79 -24.00
CA PRO A 64 23.99 -39.51 -23.33
C PRO A 64 23.35 -39.62 -21.93
N GLN A 65 22.45 -40.58 -21.74
CA GLN A 65 21.79 -40.78 -20.44
C GLN A 65 22.78 -41.18 -19.35
N ASP A 66 23.82 -41.96 -19.68
CA ASP A 66 24.83 -42.37 -18.72
C ASP A 66 25.72 -41.17 -18.30
N ILE A 67 25.93 -40.22 -19.23
CA ILE A 67 26.59 -38.92 -18.95
C ILE A 67 25.75 -38.12 -17.96
N ILE A 68 24.45 -37.96 -18.25
CA ILE A 68 23.50 -37.22 -17.43
C ILE A 68 23.44 -37.78 -16.00
N SER A 69 23.26 -39.10 -15.87
CA SER A 69 23.16 -39.76 -14.56
C SER A 69 24.45 -39.69 -13.74
N ASN A 70 25.59 -39.36 -14.35
CA ASN A 70 26.90 -39.26 -13.71
C ASN A 70 27.55 -37.89 -13.93
N PHE A 71 26.75 -36.82 -14.02
CA PHE A 71 27.22 -35.50 -14.44
C PHE A 71 28.42 -34.97 -13.65
N ARG A 72 28.49 -35.20 -12.32
CA ARG A 72 29.63 -34.75 -11.48
C ARG A 72 30.95 -35.37 -11.91
N ARG A 73 30.94 -36.66 -12.27
CA ARG A 73 32.12 -37.38 -12.76
C ARG A 73 32.51 -36.89 -14.14
N TRP A 74 31.52 -36.56 -14.99
CA TRP A 74 31.77 -35.97 -16.31
C TRP A 74 32.22 -34.51 -16.26
N GLN A 75 31.85 -33.72 -15.25
CA GLN A 75 32.42 -32.40 -15.00
C GLN A 75 33.92 -32.49 -14.76
N ALA A 76 34.37 -33.44 -13.93
CA ALA A 76 35.80 -33.68 -13.75
C ALA A 76 36.48 -34.10 -15.07
N VAL A 77 35.88 -35.01 -15.85
CA VAL A 77 36.42 -35.40 -17.17
C VAL A 77 36.57 -34.18 -18.09
N ILE A 78 35.58 -33.30 -18.13
CA ILE A 78 35.65 -32.03 -18.89
C ILE A 78 36.83 -31.19 -18.38
N GLU A 79 36.96 -30.99 -17.08
CA GLU A 79 38.03 -30.19 -16.48
C GLU A 79 39.43 -30.74 -16.83
N PHE A 80 39.65 -32.04 -16.73
CA PHE A 80 40.94 -32.67 -17.08
C PHE A 80 41.26 -32.57 -18.58
N VAL A 81 40.25 -32.72 -19.46
CA VAL A 81 40.44 -32.59 -20.91
C VAL A 81 40.65 -31.13 -21.32
N GLU A 82 39.91 -30.18 -20.73
CA GLU A 82 40.08 -28.75 -20.97
C GLU A 82 41.42 -28.22 -20.45
N GLY A 83 41.88 -28.74 -19.30
CA GLY A 83 43.18 -28.44 -18.73
C GLY A 83 44.36 -29.06 -19.50
N GLY A 84 44.10 -29.97 -20.46
CA GLY A 84 45.13 -30.67 -21.20
C GLY A 84 45.91 -31.69 -20.37
N GLU A 85 45.40 -32.08 -19.20
CA GLU A 85 46.02 -33.06 -18.30
C GLU A 85 45.77 -34.50 -18.77
N MET A 86 44.71 -34.71 -19.56
CA MET A 86 44.36 -36.01 -20.13
C MET A 86 44.23 -35.92 -21.65
N PRO A 87 44.82 -36.87 -22.41
CA PRO A 87 45.61 -38.04 -21.96
C PRO A 87 47.02 -37.68 -21.43
N PRO A 88 47.68 -38.56 -20.66
CA PRO A 88 49.04 -38.30 -20.17
C PRO A 88 50.07 -38.21 -21.29
N GLU A 89 51.19 -37.53 -21.04
CA GLU A 89 52.23 -37.21 -22.05
C GLU A 89 52.78 -38.44 -22.81
N ASP A 90 52.76 -39.62 -22.18
CA ASP A 90 53.23 -40.88 -22.76
C ASP A 90 52.21 -41.59 -23.66
N SER A 91 51.01 -41.02 -23.81
CA SER A 91 49.89 -41.57 -24.57
C SER A 91 49.60 -40.75 -25.83
N GLN A 92 48.80 -41.32 -26.74
CA GLN A 92 48.37 -40.62 -27.95
C GLN A 92 47.62 -39.34 -27.58
N GLN A 93 48.08 -38.21 -28.10
CA GLN A 93 47.50 -36.89 -27.80
C GLN A 93 46.46 -36.50 -28.85
N PRO A 94 45.28 -36.02 -28.44
CA PRO A 94 44.28 -35.45 -29.33
C PRO A 94 44.75 -34.08 -29.85
N SER A 95 44.24 -33.67 -31.01
CA SER A 95 44.34 -32.27 -31.44
C SER A 95 43.47 -31.37 -30.55
N LEU A 96 43.83 -30.08 -30.48
CA LEU A 96 43.01 -29.08 -29.76
C LEU A 96 41.56 -29.04 -30.27
N GLU A 97 41.34 -29.31 -31.54
CA GLU A 97 40.01 -29.35 -32.15
C GLU A 97 39.21 -30.56 -31.65
N GLU A 98 39.82 -31.75 -31.58
CA GLU A 98 39.16 -32.96 -31.06
C GLU A 98 38.77 -32.82 -29.59
N SER A 99 39.66 -32.28 -28.74
CA SER A 99 39.37 -32.05 -27.33
C SER A 99 38.23 -31.03 -27.13
N ARG A 100 38.24 -29.94 -27.91
CA ARG A 100 37.13 -28.96 -27.89
C ARG A 100 35.82 -29.58 -28.35
N ASN A 101 35.85 -30.41 -29.39
CA ASN A 101 34.66 -31.09 -29.90
C ASN A 101 34.06 -32.04 -28.85
N LEU A 102 34.89 -32.82 -28.16
CA LEU A 102 34.44 -33.65 -27.04
C LEU A 102 33.78 -32.79 -25.95
N VAL A 103 34.49 -31.77 -25.46
CA VAL A 103 34.00 -30.92 -24.36
C VAL A 103 32.69 -30.24 -24.73
N ASN A 104 32.58 -29.71 -25.95
CA ASN A 104 31.36 -29.08 -26.44
C ASN A 104 30.20 -30.08 -26.56
N ALA A 105 30.46 -31.29 -27.06
CA ALA A 105 29.44 -32.33 -27.18
C ALA A 105 28.90 -32.75 -25.79
N VAL A 106 29.79 -33.00 -24.82
CA VAL A 106 29.39 -33.38 -23.46
C VAL A 106 28.67 -32.23 -22.77
N ARG A 107 29.18 -30.99 -22.88
CA ARG A 107 28.50 -29.80 -22.34
C ARG A 107 27.13 -29.58 -22.97
N ALA A 108 26.98 -29.80 -24.27
CA ALA A 108 25.68 -29.67 -24.94
C ALA A 108 24.66 -30.65 -24.35
N VAL A 109 25.04 -31.90 -24.10
CA VAL A 109 24.19 -32.89 -23.42
C VAL A 109 23.80 -32.41 -22.01
N LEU A 110 24.78 -31.98 -21.20
CA LEU A 110 24.53 -31.52 -19.84
C LEU A 110 23.67 -30.24 -19.78
N ILE A 111 23.91 -29.28 -20.67
CA ILE A 111 23.13 -28.04 -20.76
C ILE A 111 21.71 -28.31 -21.25
N SER A 112 21.55 -29.20 -22.23
CA SER A 112 20.22 -29.61 -22.71
C SER A 112 19.41 -30.23 -21.59
N GLU A 113 20.00 -31.13 -20.80
CA GLU A 113 19.34 -31.71 -19.64
C GLU A 113 19.03 -30.67 -18.56
N ALA A 114 19.99 -29.80 -18.22
CA ALA A 114 19.78 -28.72 -17.26
C ALA A 114 18.64 -27.78 -17.70
N ARG A 115 18.50 -27.52 -19.01
CA ARG A 115 17.40 -26.72 -19.57
C ARG A 115 16.04 -27.40 -19.45
N LYS A 116 15.96 -28.74 -19.49
CA LYS A 116 14.69 -29.45 -19.25
C LYS A 116 14.18 -29.22 -17.83
N GLN A 117 15.09 -28.99 -16.88
CA GLN A 117 14.78 -28.69 -15.49
C GLN A 117 14.86 -27.19 -15.17
N ALA A 118 15.12 -26.32 -16.17
CA ALA A 118 15.25 -24.89 -15.95
C ALA A 118 13.90 -24.29 -15.55
N GLY A 119 13.76 -23.99 -14.26
CA GLY A 119 12.52 -23.50 -13.65
C GLY A 119 12.07 -24.35 -12.46
N ASP A 120 12.58 -25.58 -12.32
CA ASP A 120 12.39 -26.40 -11.13
C ASP A 120 13.63 -26.22 -10.22
N PRO A 121 13.51 -25.47 -9.10
CA PRO A 121 14.60 -25.33 -8.14
C PRO A 121 14.91 -26.64 -7.37
N GLY A 122 14.16 -27.71 -7.65
CA GLY A 122 14.20 -28.95 -6.89
C GLY A 122 13.40 -28.84 -5.60
N ILE A 123 13.79 -29.61 -4.59
CA ILE A 123 13.10 -29.62 -3.29
C ILE A 123 13.45 -28.34 -2.54
N VAL A 124 12.49 -27.40 -2.48
CA VAL A 124 12.58 -26.23 -1.62
C VAL A 124 11.98 -26.59 -0.26
N LEU A 125 12.83 -26.75 0.75
CA LEU A 125 12.36 -26.99 2.11
C LEU A 125 11.59 -25.77 2.63
N PRO A 126 10.43 -25.95 3.28
CA PRO A 126 9.75 -24.84 3.92
C PRO A 126 10.65 -24.29 5.03
N ARG A 127 10.92 -22.98 4.97
CA ARG A 127 11.71 -22.27 5.96
C ARG A 127 10.87 -21.23 6.68
N ARG A 128 11.19 -20.97 7.95
CA ARG A 128 10.73 -19.74 8.61
C ARG A 128 11.52 -18.53 8.11
N LEU A 129 11.03 -17.35 8.44
CA LEU A 129 11.84 -16.13 8.34
C LEU A 129 12.99 -16.18 9.34
N SER A 130 14.15 -15.67 8.94
CA SER A 130 15.23 -15.35 9.88
C SER A 130 14.76 -14.28 10.86
N ASN A 131 15.46 -14.10 11.97
CA ASN A 131 15.16 -13.11 12.98
C ASN A 131 15.15 -11.70 12.37
N THR A 132 16.16 -11.40 11.54
CA THR A 132 16.25 -10.14 10.78
C THR A 132 15.10 -9.98 9.79
N GLU A 133 14.79 -11.02 9.01
CA GLU A 133 13.67 -10.98 8.05
C GLU A 133 12.33 -10.74 8.77
N TYR A 134 12.12 -11.36 9.93
CA TYR A 134 10.90 -11.20 10.71
C TYR A 134 10.77 -9.79 11.29
N ASP A 135 11.83 -9.24 11.88
CA ASP A 135 11.81 -7.88 12.43
C ASP A 135 11.55 -6.83 11.35
N LEU A 136 12.18 -6.98 10.18
CA LEU A 136 11.94 -6.09 9.04
C LEU A 136 10.50 -6.22 8.53
N SER A 137 9.98 -7.44 8.42
CA SER A 137 8.59 -7.67 8.01
C SER A 137 7.59 -7.01 8.97
N ILE A 138 7.82 -7.12 10.29
CA ILE A 138 6.99 -6.46 11.29
C ILE A 138 7.12 -4.93 11.20
N ARG A 139 8.34 -4.42 11.00
CA ARG A 139 8.56 -2.98 10.80
C ARG A 139 7.83 -2.46 9.56
N ASP A 140 7.85 -3.19 8.45
CA ASP A 140 7.17 -2.78 7.22
C ASP A 140 5.65 -2.82 7.36
N LEU A 141 5.10 -3.82 8.07
CA LEU A 141 3.67 -3.94 8.32
C LEU A 141 3.15 -2.87 9.30
N THR A 142 3.94 -2.54 10.32
CA THR A 142 3.49 -1.65 11.43
C THR A 142 3.97 -0.21 11.28
N GLY A 143 4.97 0.03 10.43
CA GLY A 143 5.66 1.31 10.29
C GLY A 143 6.61 1.65 11.45
N ILE A 144 6.73 0.78 12.46
CA ILE A 144 7.50 1.05 13.69
C ILE A 144 8.52 -0.06 13.99
N ASN A 145 9.63 0.32 14.59
CA ASN A 145 10.69 -0.63 14.92
C ASN A 145 10.48 -1.24 16.31
N ILE A 146 9.66 -2.30 16.39
CA ILE A 146 9.36 -3.02 17.65
C ILE A 146 10.49 -3.98 18.05
N HIS A 147 11.25 -4.47 17.07
CA HIS A 147 12.29 -5.50 17.22
C HIS A 147 11.84 -6.72 18.06
N PRO A 148 10.75 -7.40 17.67
CA PRO A 148 10.18 -8.50 18.45
C PRO A 148 11.12 -9.70 18.62
N THR A 149 12.06 -9.95 17.70
CA THR A 149 12.94 -11.13 17.77
C THR A 149 14.10 -11.04 18.74
N HIS A 150 14.29 -9.93 19.46
CA HIS A 150 15.38 -9.76 20.44
C HIS A 150 15.52 -10.91 21.47
N ASP A 151 14.43 -11.60 21.76
CA ASP A 151 14.32 -12.70 22.71
C ASP A 151 14.41 -14.10 22.07
N PHE A 152 14.63 -14.15 20.75
CA PHE A 152 14.71 -15.38 19.99
C PHE A 152 16.11 -15.97 20.11
N PRO A 153 16.26 -17.30 20.03
CA PRO A 153 17.57 -17.88 19.82
C PRO A 153 18.19 -17.33 18.52
N PRO A 154 19.52 -17.15 18.47
CA PRO A 154 20.20 -16.81 17.23
C PRO A 154 19.89 -17.81 16.13
N ASP A 155 19.78 -17.34 14.89
CA ASP A 155 19.61 -18.22 13.75
C ASP A 155 20.87 -19.07 13.55
N PRO A 156 20.71 -20.38 13.29
CA PRO A 156 21.84 -21.23 12.98
C PRO A 156 22.41 -20.85 11.61
N ALA A 157 23.71 -20.65 11.53
CA ALA A 157 24.41 -20.60 10.26
C ALA A 157 24.43 -22.01 9.64
N ALA A 158 24.08 -22.14 8.37
CA ALA A 158 24.43 -23.33 7.62
C ALA A 158 25.96 -23.45 7.49
N GLY A 159 26.44 -24.60 7.02
CA GLY A 159 27.87 -24.81 6.73
C GLY A 159 28.49 -23.72 5.84
N GLU A 160 27.66 -23.07 5.01
CA GLU A 160 28.04 -21.99 4.09
C GLU A 160 28.04 -20.58 4.73
N GLY A 161 27.70 -20.44 6.02
CA GLY A 161 27.75 -19.18 6.75
C GLY A 161 26.54 -18.24 6.59
N PHE A 162 25.52 -18.65 5.83
CA PHE A 162 24.26 -17.90 5.69
C PHE A 162 23.24 -18.30 6.76
N ASP A 163 22.45 -17.34 7.23
CA ASP A 163 21.41 -17.49 8.26
C ASP A 163 19.99 -17.64 7.69
N ASN A 164 19.84 -17.63 6.36
CA ASN A 164 18.55 -17.71 5.65
C ASN A 164 18.33 -19.02 4.88
N THR A 165 19.18 -20.02 5.11
CA THR A 165 19.11 -21.34 4.47
C THR A 165 18.01 -22.20 5.09
N GLY A 166 17.17 -22.82 4.26
CA GLY A 166 16.00 -23.58 4.73
C GLY A 166 16.34 -24.84 5.51
N GLU A 167 17.47 -25.47 5.21
CA GLU A 167 17.99 -26.66 5.90
C GLU A 167 18.35 -26.36 7.37
N ALA A 168 18.82 -25.14 7.66
CA ALA A 168 19.24 -24.73 8.99
C ALA A 168 18.08 -24.14 9.81
N LEU A 169 17.14 -23.45 9.17
CA LEU A 169 16.04 -22.72 9.79
C LEU A 169 14.87 -23.64 10.22
N SER A 170 15.15 -24.57 11.12
CA SER A 170 14.14 -25.42 11.74
C SER A 170 13.30 -24.67 12.79
N MET A 171 12.09 -25.18 13.05
CA MET A 171 11.15 -24.62 14.01
C MET A 171 11.04 -25.52 15.24
N SER A 172 11.52 -25.05 16.40
CA SER A 172 11.40 -25.77 17.67
C SER A 172 10.13 -25.38 18.43
N PRO A 173 9.57 -26.24 19.29
CA PRO A 173 8.41 -25.89 20.12
C PRO A 173 8.62 -24.63 20.98
N SER A 174 9.85 -24.42 21.47
CA SER A 174 10.21 -23.22 22.23
C SER A 174 10.18 -21.96 21.37
N LEU A 175 10.63 -22.06 20.11
CA LEU A 175 10.59 -20.95 19.18
C LEU A 175 9.16 -20.57 18.80
N VAL A 176 8.25 -21.54 18.64
CA VAL A 176 6.82 -21.25 18.42
C VAL A 176 6.23 -20.42 19.57
N LYS A 177 6.57 -20.74 20.82
CA LYS A 177 6.16 -19.93 21.98
C LYS A 177 6.71 -18.51 21.91
N LYS A 178 7.97 -18.35 21.49
CA LYS A 178 8.60 -17.03 21.28
C LYS A 178 7.90 -16.23 20.18
N TYR A 179 7.50 -16.86 19.07
CA TYR A 179 6.68 -16.21 18.03
C TYR A 179 5.32 -15.74 18.57
N LEU A 180 4.66 -16.53 19.41
CA LEU A 180 3.38 -16.11 20.03
C LEU A 180 3.58 -14.91 20.96
N SER A 181 4.61 -14.93 21.80
CA SER A 181 4.95 -13.79 22.66
C SER A 181 5.34 -12.55 21.86
N ALA A 182 6.08 -12.72 20.76
CA ALA A 182 6.40 -11.65 19.82
C ALA A 182 5.13 -11.06 19.19
N ALA A 183 4.21 -11.90 18.71
CA ALA A 183 2.93 -11.44 18.16
C ALA A 183 2.11 -10.68 19.19
N GLN A 184 2.09 -11.13 20.45
CA GLN A 184 1.42 -10.41 21.53
C GLN A 184 2.06 -9.05 21.81
N ARG A 185 3.41 -8.99 21.83
CA ARG A 185 4.12 -7.71 21.94
C ARG A 185 3.81 -6.77 20.79
N VAL A 186 3.72 -7.27 19.55
CA VAL A 186 3.30 -6.44 18.41
C VAL A 186 1.87 -5.93 18.58
N ALA A 187 0.97 -6.80 19.04
CA ALA A 187 -0.42 -6.43 19.31
C ALA A 187 -0.55 -5.39 20.45
N ASP A 188 0.35 -5.39 21.42
CA ASP A 188 0.35 -4.38 22.50
C ASP A 188 0.60 -2.97 21.96
N HIS A 189 1.20 -2.81 20.79
CA HIS A 189 1.40 -1.51 20.15
C HIS A 189 0.18 -1.05 19.33
N LEU A 190 -0.85 -1.88 19.17
CA LEU A 190 -2.01 -1.58 18.32
C LEU A 190 -2.87 -0.43 18.88
N VAL A 191 -3.24 0.50 17.99
CA VAL A 191 -4.14 1.63 18.25
C VAL A 191 -5.32 1.60 17.28
N LEU A 192 -6.51 1.83 17.81
CA LEU A 192 -7.69 2.12 17.01
C LEU A 192 -7.80 3.63 16.80
N ARG A 193 -7.73 4.06 15.55
CA ARG A 193 -8.00 5.43 15.12
C ARG A 193 -9.36 5.47 14.42
N THR A 194 -9.87 6.67 14.15
CA THR A 194 -11.14 6.86 13.44
C THR A 194 -11.07 6.48 11.95
N ASP A 195 -9.86 6.49 11.39
CA ASP A 195 -9.54 6.12 10.01
C ASP A 195 -9.07 4.66 9.86
N GLY A 196 -8.84 3.93 10.96
CA GLY A 196 -8.49 2.51 10.91
C GLY A 196 -7.59 2.04 12.06
N LEU A 197 -6.75 1.05 11.75
CA LEU A 197 -5.77 0.46 12.66
C LEU A 197 -4.40 1.13 12.46
N SER A 198 -3.70 1.42 13.55
CA SER A 198 -2.35 1.97 13.54
C SER A 198 -1.51 1.35 14.67
N PHE A 199 -0.21 1.64 14.72
CA PHE A 199 0.68 1.12 15.75
C PHE A 199 1.48 2.26 16.41
N ALA A 200 1.50 2.30 17.73
CA ALA A 200 2.24 3.29 18.52
C ALA A 200 3.69 2.84 18.74
N PRO A 201 4.67 3.76 18.82
CA PRO A 201 6.07 3.40 19.04
C PRO A 201 6.35 2.78 20.43
N PHE A 202 5.39 2.81 21.34
CA PHE A 202 5.44 2.22 22.68
C PHE A 202 4.24 1.28 22.91
N PRO A 203 4.37 0.27 23.77
CA PRO A 203 3.28 -0.64 24.08
C PRO A 203 2.19 0.06 24.89
N ILE A 204 0.94 -0.20 24.51
CA ILE A 204 -0.30 0.38 25.06
C ILE A 204 -1.04 -0.74 25.81
N THR A 205 -0.42 -1.18 26.88
CA THR A 205 -0.91 -2.29 27.70
C THR A 205 -1.89 -1.82 28.76
N SER A 206 -1.79 -0.57 29.22
CA SER A 206 -2.66 -0.05 30.26
C SER A 206 -4.02 0.40 29.70
N TRP A 207 -5.06 0.23 30.50
CA TRP A 207 -6.39 0.74 30.18
C TRP A 207 -6.39 2.26 30.00
N ASN A 208 -5.56 2.98 30.77
CA ASN A 208 -5.52 4.44 30.70
C ASN A 208 -4.92 4.92 29.39
N ASP A 209 -3.87 4.28 28.88
CA ASP A 209 -3.25 4.64 27.59
C ASP A 209 -4.22 4.38 26.43
N ARG A 210 -4.91 3.23 26.46
CA ARG A 210 -5.95 2.90 25.46
C ARG A 210 -7.09 3.93 25.49
N ARG A 211 -7.53 4.33 26.69
CA ARG A 211 -8.56 5.35 26.87
C ARG A 211 -8.11 6.69 26.30
N THR A 212 -6.92 7.18 26.67
CA THR A 212 -6.41 8.47 26.20
C THR A 212 -6.28 8.50 24.67
N LEU A 213 -5.80 7.42 24.05
CA LEU A 213 -5.72 7.36 22.59
C LEU A 213 -7.10 7.32 21.92
N ALA A 214 -8.07 6.60 22.50
CA ALA A 214 -9.45 6.61 22.00
C ALA A 214 -10.12 7.98 22.17
N GLU A 215 -9.90 8.66 23.30
CA GLU A 215 -10.37 10.03 23.54
C GLU A 215 -9.75 10.99 22.52
N ASN A 216 -8.45 10.89 22.27
CA ASN A 216 -7.75 11.69 21.26
C ASN A 216 -8.25 11.40 19.84
N ALA A 217 -8.50 10.13 19.48
CA ALA A 217 -9.07 9.79 18.17
C ALA A 217 -10.43 10.48 17.95
N VAL A 218 -11.28 10.51 18.98
CA VAL A 218 -12.57 11.22 18.92
C VAL A 218 -12.35 12.73 18.75
N ILE A 219 -11.39 13.32 19.47
CA ILE A 219 -11.04 14.74 19.32
C ILE A 219 -10.56 15.03 17.90
N GLU A 220 -9.62 14.24 17.38
CA GLU A 220 -9.08 14.36 16.02
C GLU A 220 -10.20 14.24 14.97
N PHE A 221 -11.14 13.31 15.14
CA PHE A 221 -12.31 13.21 14.26
C PHE A 221 -13.12 14.50 14.23
N TYR A 222 -13.42 15.09 15.38
CA TYR A 222 -14.16 16.36 15.43
C TYR A 222 -13.35 17.52 14.86
N GLN A 223 -12.03 17.54 15.06
CA GLN A 223 -11.15 18.56 14.47
C GLN A 223 -11.10 18.45 12.93
N GLN A 224 -11.04 17.24 12.38
CA GLN A 224 -11.09 17.00 10.94
C GLN A 224 -12.42 17.39 10.30
N HIS A 225 -13.49 17.39 11.08
CA HIS A 225 -14.84 17.76 10.64
C HIS A 225 -15.25 19.15 11.13
N ASP A 226 -14.32 19.95 11.65
CA ASP A 226 -14.64 21.31 12.08
C ASP A 226 -15.01 22.16 10.86
N ILE A 227 -16.10 22.91 10.99
CA ILE A 227 -16.65 23.70 9.90
C ILE A 227 -16.02 25.09 9.98
N ALA A 228 -15.11 25.35 9.03
CA ALA A 228 -14.54 26.68 8.82
C ALA A 228 -15.60 27.64 8.26
N VAL A 229 -16.47 28.16 9.13
CA VAL A 229 -17.59 29.07 8.79
C VAL A 229 -17.18 30.18 7.81
N PRO A 230 -16.02 30.86 7.94
CA PRO A 230 -15.58 31.86 6.97
C PRO A 230 -15.51 31.34 5.53
N GLU A 231 -14.99 30.13 5.32
CA GLU A 231 -14.83 29.54 3.97
C GLU A 231 -16.20 29.27 3.33
N TYR A 232 -17.14 28.78 4.12
CA TYR A 232 -18.49 28.52 3.64
C TYR A 232 -19.29 29.80 3.39
N LEU A 233 -19.07 30.87 4.15
CA LEU A 233 -19.67 32.19 3.88
C LEU A 233 -19.11 32.78 2.57
N ILE A 234 -17.80 32.67 2.34
CA ILE A 234 -17.17 33.08 1.07
C ILE A 234 -17.75 32.28 -0.10
N ALA A 235 -17.88 30.96 0.06
CA ALA A 235 -18.46 30.10 -0.95
C ALA A 235 -19.93 30.42 -1.22
N ALA A 236 -20.71 30.71 -0.18
CA ALA A 236 -22.12 31.09 -0.32
C ALA A 236 -22.28 32.43 -1.05
N TRP A 237 -21.43 33.41 -0.74
CA TRP A 237 -21.38 34.69 -1.45
C TRP A 237 -21.04 34.50 -2.94
N ARG A 238 -20.03 33.68 -3.26
CA ARG A 238 -19.67 33.36 -4.65
C ARG A 238 -20.80 32.64 -5.38
N TYR A 239 -21.45 31.68 -4.72
CA TYR A 239 -22.59 31.00 -5.29
C TYR A 239 -23.77 31.96 -5.53
N HIS A 240 -23.98 32.94 -4.65
CA HIS A 240 -25.00 33.98 -4.81
C HIS A 240 -24.77 34.85 -6.05
N HIS A 241 -23.51 35.23 -6.32
CA HIS A 241 -23.12 36.05 -7.47
C HIS A 241 -22.53 35.25 -8.65
N ARG A 242 -22.83 33.96 -8.74
CA ARG A 242 -22.28 33.09 -9.79
C ARG A 242 -22.70 33.56 -11.18
N ALA A 243 -21.84 33.30 -12.16
CA ALA A 243 -22.10 33.66 -13.55
C ALA A 243 -23.29 32.84 -14.15
N PRO A 244 -23.95 33.35 -15.20
CA PRO A 244 -25.17 32.74 -15.76
C PRO A 244 -24.97 31.32 -16.32
N ASP A 245 -23.76 30.99 -16.74
CA ASP A 245 -23.33 29.66 -17.21
C ASP A 245 -23.31 28.61 -16.08
N LEU A 246 -23.07 29.04 -14.84
CA LEU A 246 -23.15 28.21 -13.63
C LEU A 246 -24.52 28.31 -12.93
N ALA A 247 -25.51 28.98 -13.54
CA ALA A 247 -26.82 29.21 -12.92
C ALA A 247 -27.61 27.91 -12.68
N SER A 248 -27.39 26.89 -13.51
CA SER A 248 -28.01 25.55 -13.43
C SER A 248 -27.37 24.64 -12.37
N GLN A 249 -26.19 24.98 -11.86
CA GLN A 249 -25.50 24.19 -10.84
C GLN A 249 -26.26 24.29 -9.51
N THR A 250 -26.60 23.15 -8.93
CA THR A 250 -27.22 23.08 -7.60
C THR A 250 -26.23 23.47 -6.49
N PRO A 251 -26.71 23.91 -5.32
CA PRO A 251 -25.82 24.20 -4.18
C PRO A 251 -24.97 22.98 -3.78
N GLN A 252 -25.51 21.77 -3.93
CA GLN A 252 -24.82 20.51 -3.66
C GLN A 252 -23.64 20.29 -4.61
N GLU A 253 -23.85 20.49 -5.91
CA GLU A 253 -22.80 20.35 -6.93
C GLU A 253 -21.70 21.41 -6.79
N PHE A 254 -22.08 22.63 -6.41
CA PHE A 254 -21.11 23.69 -6.12
C PHE A 254 -20.27 23.38 -4.88
N ALA A 255 -20.88 22.83 -3.83
CA ALA A 255 -20.15 22.39 -2.65
C ALA A 255 -19.12 21.30 -3.00
N ALA A 256 -19.48 20.36 -3.88
CA ALA A 256 -18.56 19.32 -4.33
C ALA A 256 -17.35 19.90 -5.07
N SER A 257 -17.55 20.86 -5.98
CA SER A 257 -16.44 21.52 -6.69
C SER A 257 -15.56 22.39 -5.78
N ALA A 258 -16.14 22.96 -4.73
CA ALA A 258 -15.43 23.77 -3.74
C ALA A 258 -14.81 22.95 -2.60
N GLN A 259 -14.86 21.60 -2.65
CA GLN A 259 -14.38 20.70 -1.59
C GLN A 259 -15.05 20.94 -0.22
N LEU A 260 -16.31 21.39 -0.23
CA LEU A 260 -17.11 21.64 0.96
C LEU A 260 -18.08 20.49 1.25
N ASN A 261 -18.62 20.46 2.46
CA ASN A 261 -19.63 19.47 2.84
C ASN A 261 -20.93 19.66 2.04
N GLN A 262 -21.26 18.67 1.20
CA GLN A 262 -22.40 18.70 0.28
C GLN A 262 -23.77 18.72 0.97
N THR A 263 -23.84 18.35 2.25
CA THR A 263 -25.09 18.35 3.03
C THR A 263 -25.29 19.65 3.80
N TRP A 264 -24.20 20.22 4.33
CA TRP A 264 -24.27 21.42 5.16
C TRP A 264 -24.34 22.71 4.34
N PHE A 265 -23.57 22.82 3.25
CA PHE A 265 -23.54 24.03 2.42
C PHE A 265 -24.93 24.44 1.86
N PRO A 266 -25.76 23.53 1.32
CA PRO A 266 -27.11 23.89 0.87
C PRO A 266 -28.01 24.45 1.98
N GLN A 267 -27.89 23.92 3.21
CA GLN A 267 -28.66 24.39 4.35
C GLN A 267 -28.23 25.80 4.76
N LEU A 268 -26.91 26.04 4.80
CA LEU A 268 -26.37 27.38 5.05
C LEU A 268 -26.85 28.37 3.97
N TYR A 269 -26.73 28.01 2.69
CA TYR A 269 -27.12 28.90 1.60
C TYR A 269 -28.62 29.19 1.60
N HIS A 270 -29.46 28.18 1.87
CA HIS A 270 -30.90 28.36 2.02
C HIS A 270 -31.23 29.33 3.16
N PHE A 271 -30.58 29.17 4.31
CA PHE A 271 -30.70 30.09 5.45
C PHE A 271 -30.31 31.52 5.07
N LEU A 272 -29.13 31.72 4.46
CA LEU A 272 -28.64 33.05 4.07
C LEU A 272 -29.57 33.71 3.04
N SER A 273 -30.07 32.95 2.07
CA SER A 273 -30.99 33.45 1.05
C SER A 273 -32.35 33.85 1.63
N GLY A 274 -32.79 33.19 2.70
CA GLY A 274 -34.04 33.49 3.41
C GLY A 274 -33.91 34.58 4.48
N LEU A 275 -32.72 35.14 4.74
CA LEU A 275 -32.49 36.11 5.81
C LEU A 275 -33.36 37.36 5.70
N LYS A 276 -33.59 37.84 4.47
CA LYS A 276 -34.32 39.09 4.20
C LYS A 276 -35.78 39.05 4.67
N ASP A 277 -36.39 37.86 4.63
CA ASP A 277 -37.84 37.70 4.85
C ASP A 277 -38.16 37.16 6.25
N HIS A 278 -37.16 36.97 7.11
CA HIS A 278 -37.34 36.34 8.42
C HIS A 278 -37.34 37.38 9.56
N PRO A 279 -38.46 37.54 10.29
CA PRO A 279 -38.64 38.63 11.28
C PRO A 279 -37.76 38.49 12.53
N ASP A 280 -37.33 37.27 12.87
CA ASP A 280 -36.61 37.00 14.13
C ASP A 280 -35.09 37.19 14.07
N TYR A 281 -34.52 37.53 12.91
CA TYR A 281 -33.06 37.71 12.77
C TYR A 281 -32.62 39.18 12.93
N PRO A 282 -31.41 39.44 13.46
CA PRO A 282 -30.91 40.81 13.62
C PRO A 282 -30.83 41.54 12.28
N ALA A 283 -31.39 42.75 12.21
CA ALA A 283 -31.36 43.59 11.00
C ALA A 283 -29.93 43.84 10.48
N GLU A 284 -28.95 43.90 11.38
CA GLU A 284 -27.53 44.02 11.02
C GLU A 284 -27.04 42.85 10.16
N LEU A 285 -27.45 41.61 10.49
CA LEU A 285 -27.06 40.42 9.72
C LEU A 285 -27.75 40.38 8.35
N GLN A 286 -29.03 40.76 8.31
CA GLN A 286 -29.81 40.83 7.06
C GLN A 286 -29.21 41.85 6.08
N GLN A 287 -28.86 43.04 6.58
CA GLN A 287 -28.22 44.08 5.79
C GLN A 287 -26.81 43.69 5.34
N ALA A 288 -26.03 43.05 6.23
CA ALA A 288 -24.68 42.61 5.90
C ALA A 288 -24.64 41.59 4.75
N TRP A 289 -25.64 40.70 4.65
CA TRP A 289 -25.77 39.77 3.52
C TRP A 289 -26.31 40.44 2.25
N THR A 290 -27.34 41.29 2.37
CA THR A 290 -28.02 41.90 1.21
C THR A 290 -27.14 42.93 0.48
N ASN A 291 -26.23 43.59 1.21
CA ASN A 291 -25.38 44.66 0.67
C ASN A 291 -24.02 44.17 0.17
N LEU A 292 -23.82 42.85 0.02
CA LEU A 292 -22.54 42.33 -0.48
C LEU A 292 -22.35 42.69 -1.97
N PRO A 293 -21.19 43.24 -2.36
CA PRO A 293 -20.88 43.51 -3.75
C PRO A 293 -20.59 42.21 -4.50
N ALA A 294 -20.75 42.22 -5.83
CA ALA A 294 -20.35 41.10 -6.67
C ALA A 294 -18.82 40.93 -6.67
N PRO A 295 -18.29 39.68 -6.71
CA PRO A 295 -16.86 39.42 -6.73
C PRO A 295 -16.22 39.98 -8.01
N ALA A 296 -15.13 40.74 -7.85
CA ALA A 296 -14.33 41.23 -8.97
C ALA A 296 -13.38 40.15 -9.54
N SER A 297 -13.00 39.15 -8.73
CA SER A 297 -12.14 38.02 -9.11
C SER A 297 -12.31 36.82 -8.16
N ASP A 298 -11.75 35.67 -8.54
CA ASP A 298 -11.78 34.44 -7.73
C ASP A 298 -10.99 34.51 -6.42
N SER A 299 -10.15 35.53 -6.23
CA SER A 299 -9.44 35.77 -4.96
C SER A 299 -10.00 36.97 -4.19
N ASP A 300 -11.07 37.60 -4.71
CA ASP A 300 -11.63 38.80 -4.12
C ASP A 300 -12.24 38.54 -2.74
N ARG A 301 -12.04 39.52 -1.84
CA ARG A 301 -12.49 39.54 -0.45
C ARG A 301 -12.81 40.98 -0.04
N PRO A 302 -13.98 41.50 -0.39
CA PRO A 302 -14.37 42.87 -0.05
C PRO A 302 -14.50 43.05 1.48
N SER A 303 -14.35 44.30 1.94
CA SER A 303 -14.39 44.63 3.37
C SER A 303 -15.73 44.27 4.03
N GLU A 304 -16.80 44.33 3.24
CA GLU A 304 -18.18 44.00 3.57
C GLU A 304 -18.33 42.50 3.86
N LEU A 305 -17.64 41.64 3.10
CA LEU A 305 -17.62 40.20 3.33
C LEU A 305 -16.89 39.87 4.63
N ASN A 306 -15.77 40.52 4.90
CA ASN A 306 -15.05 40.37 6.17
C ASN A 306 -15.89 40.85 7.36
N ARG A 307 -16.68 41.92 7.17
CA ARG A 307 -17.64 42.40 8.19
C ARG A 307 -18.73 41.37 8.47
N LEU A 308 -19.31 40.75 7.44
CA LEU A 308 -20.27 39.67 7.61
C LEU A 308 -19.67 38.48 8.36
N ILE A 309 -18.46 38.05 7.98
CA ILE A 309 -17.75 36.95 8.66
C ILE A 309 -17.56 37.29 10.14
N GLY A 310 -17.04 38.47 10.47
CA GLY A 310 -16.83 38.91 11.85
C GLY A 310 -18.12 39.04 12.65
N LEU A 311 -19.24 39.41 12.00
CA LEU A 311 -20.55 39.46 12.62
C LEU A 311 -21.07 38.06 12.96
N VAL A 312 -20.97 37.11 12.01
CA VAL A 312 -21.37 35.70 12.22
C VAL A 312 -20.52 35.06 13.31
N GLU A 313 -19.20 35.30 13.34
CA GLU A 313 -18.32 34.80 14.41
C GLU A 313 -18.67 35.38 15.77
N ARG A 314 -19.02 36.68 15.83
CA ARG A 314 -19.48 37.32 17.07
C ARG A 314 -20.77 36.66 17.56
N TYR A 315 -21.78 36.53 16.70
CA TYR A 315 -23.02 35.83 17.06
C TYR A 315 -22.76 34.39 17.47
N ARG A 316 -21.84 33.67 16.80
CA ARG A 316 -21.44 32.32 17.21
C ARG A 316 -20.86 32.32 18.62
N ARG A 317 -19.96 33.26 18.97
CA ARG A 317 -19.40 33.38 20.32
C ARG A 317 -20.41 33.79 21.38
N ASP A 318 -21.33 34.71 21.05
CA ASP A 318 -22.27 35.28 22.01
C ASP A 318 -23.51 34.39 22.23
N LEU A 319 -23.92 33.64 21.20
CA LEU A 319 -25.07 32.72 21.25
C LEU A 319 -24.68 31.29 21.64
N HIS A 320 -23.45 30.85 21.34
CA HIS A 320 -22.93 29.62 21.93
C HIS A 320 -22.28 29.95 23.26
N SER A 321 -22.93 29.54 24.37
CA SER A 321 -22.23 29.42 25.64
C SER A 321 -20.95 28.60 25.41
N PRO A 322 -19.77 29.06 25.89
CA PRO A 322 -18.58 28.24 25.86
C PRO A 322 -18.95 26.89 26.46
N GLU A 323 -18.77 25.82 25.69
CA GLU A 323 -18.97 24.47 26.21
C GLU A 323 -17.94 24.31 27.33
N GLY A 324 -18.39 24.44 28.59
CA GLY A 324 -17.53 24.17 29.74
C GLY A 324 -16.90 22.80 29.57
N GLU A 325 -15.68 22.61 30.08
CA GLU A 325 -14.84 21.42 29.86
C GLU A 325 -15.68 20.15 29.66
N LEU A 326 -15.90 19.79 28.38
CA LEU A 326 -16.69 18.61 28.03
C LEU A 326 -16.03 17.36 28.59
N ILE A 327 -14.72 17.40 28.84
CA ILE A 327 -13.96 16.36 29.50
C ILE A 327 -13.40 16.99 30.78
N LYS A 328 -13.99 16.67 31.93
CA LYS A 328 -13.40 16.98 33.22
C LYS A 328 -12.48 15.83 33.62
N PRO A 329 -11.15 16.00 33.62
CA PRO A 329 -10.23 14.99 34.12
C PRO A 329 -10.56 14.73 35.61
N ASN A 330 -10.70 13.48 36.02
CA ASN A 330 -10.94 13.07 37.41
C ASN A 330 -12.28 13.50 38.05
N ALA A 331 -13.35 13.75 37.28
CA ALA A 331 -14.66 14.13 37.83
C ALA A 331 -15.42 13.04 38.62
N GLY A 332 -14.77 11.93 38.99
CA GLY A 332 -15.33 10.93 39.91
C GLY A 332 -16.57 10.17 39.41
N ASN A 333 -16.98 10.32 38.15
CA ASN A 333 -18.20 9.70 37.62
C ASN A 333 -17.90 8.64 36.54
N TRP A 334 -18.57 7.51 36.68
CA TRP A 334 -18.55 6.34 35.80
C TRP A 334 -18.76 6.72 34.30
N PRO A 335 -18.18 5.96 33.35
CA PRO A 335 -18.28 6.21 31.90
C PRO A 335 -19.71 6.41 31.37
N ILE A 336 -20.70 5.80 32.04
CA ILE A 336 -22.12 5.84 31.65
C ILE A 336 -22.72 7.24 31.81
N GLY A 337 -22.33 8.00 32.84
CA GLY A 337 -22.88 9.35 33.07
C GLY A 337 -22.48 10.33 31.97
N HIS A 338 -21.21 10.28 31.58
CA HIS A 338 -20.66 11.12 30.52
C HIS A 338 -21.22 10.77 29.13
N LEU A 339 -21.33 9.47 28.84
CA LEU A 339 -21.98 9.00 27.61
C LEU A 339 -23.46 9.41 27.58
N ALA A 340 -24.16 9.37 28.72
CA ALA A 340 -25.55 9.81 28.81
C ALA A 340 -25.69 11.33 28.63
N ASP A 341 -24.80 12.14 29.22
CA ASP A 341 -24.76 13.58 28.98
C ASP A 341 -24.45 13.91 27.53
N ARG A 342 -23.46 13.24 26.92
CA ARG A 342 -23.15 13.41 25.49
C ARG A 342 -24.30 12.97 24.60
N ALA A 343 -24.95 11.85 24.90
CA ALA A 343 -26.11 11.38 24.15
C ALA A 343 -27.29 12.37 24.28
N ARG A 344 -27.53 12.93 25.47
CA ARG A 344 -28.52 13.98 25.70
C ARG A 344 -28.19 15.25 24.94
N THR A 345 -26.95 15.74 25.03
CA THR A 345 -26.50 16.95 24.31
C THR A 345 -26.52 16.75 22.81
N ALA A 346 -26.08 15.60 22.30
CA ALA A 346 -26.13 15.27 20.87
C ALA A 346 -27.57 15.09 20.35
N SER A 347 -28.45 14.47 21.15
CA SER A 347 -29.89 14.36 20.84
C SER A 347 -30.55 15.74 20.78
N ALA A 348 -30.27 16.60 21.77
CA ALA A 348 -30.74 17.98 21.80
C ALA A 348 -30.21 18.79 20.59
N ARG A 349 -28.96 18.60 20.18
CA ARG A 349 -28.38 19.22 18.97
C ARG A 349 -29.01 18.74 17.65
N ARG A 350 -29.60 17.54 17.61
CA ARG A 350 -30.22 16.97 16.40
C ARG A 350 -31.70 17.33 16.25
N GLN A 351 -32.34 17.81 17.31
CA GLN A 351 -33.76 18.19 17.29
C GLN A 351 -33.89 19.70 17.13
N TYR A 352 -33.86 20.18 15.89
CA TYR A 352 -34.13 21.58 15.57
C TYR A 352 -35.64 21.82 15.57
N THR A 353 -36.17 22.27 16.70
CA THR A 353 -37.55 22.81 16.78
C THR A 353 -37.50 24.25 17.27
N GLY A 354 -38.42 25.11 16.81
CA GLY A 354 -38.50 26.51 17.24
C GLY A 354 -38.67 26.68 18.76
N ASN A 355 -39.11 25.64 19.47
CA ASN A 355 -39.23 25.63 20.93
C ASN A 355 -37.88 25.48 21.68
N HIS A 356 -36.83 24.95 21.05
CA HIS A 356 -35.50 24.82 21.65
C HIS A 356 -34.66 26.09 21.53
N PHE A 357 -35.03 27.01 20.64
CA PHE A 357 -34.42 28.33 20.48
C PHE A 357 -35.25 29.40 21.18
N ARG A 358 -35.67 29.17 22.44
CA ARG A 358 -36.19 30.26 23.25
C ARG A 358 -35.00 31.15 23.65
N PRO A 359 -35.00 32.45 23.31
CA PRO A 359 -33.90 33.33 23.67
C PRO A 359 -33.82 33.42 25.20
N THR A 360 -32.83 32.76 25.79
CA THR A 360 -32.46 32.91 27.21
C THR A 360 -31.61 34.15 27.43
N THR A 361 -30.99 34.66 26.36
CA THR A 361 -30.17 35.87 26.32
C THR A 361 -30.65 36.76 25.18
N PHE A 362 -31.07 37.98 25.50
CA PHE A 362 -31.30 39.01 24.49
C PHE A 362 -29.97 39.69 24.16
N LEU A 363 -29.48 39.52 22.93
CA LEU A 363 -28.34 40.28 22.44
C LEU A 363 -28.79 41.72 22.17
N ARG A 364 -28.26 42.67 22.94
CA ARG A 364 -28.40 44.10 22.60
C ARG A 364 -27.36 44.45 21.55
N THR A 365 -27.77 44.52 20.29
CA THR A 365 -26.93 45.07 19.23
C THR A 365 -26.95 46.60 19.32
N SER A 366 -25.83 47.24 18.98
CA SER A 366 -25.83 48.70 18.79
C SER A 366 -26.61 49.05 17.53
N PRO A 367 -27.36 50.17 17.48
CA PRO A 367 -27.97 50.63 16.24
C PRO A 367 -26.90 50.79 15.16
N LEU A 368 -27.19 50.33 13.96
CA LEU A 368 -26.35 50.61 12.79
C LEU A 368 -26.22 52.13 12.60
N PRO A 369 -25.02 52.67 12.32
CA PRO A 369 -24.92 54.02 11.78
C PRO A 369 -25.72 54.04 10.47
N ALA A 370 -26.62 55.03 10.32
CA ALA A 370 -27.41 55.19 9.12
C ALA A 370 -26.50 55.23 7.90
N ALA A 371 -26.84 54.51 6.83
CA ALA A 371 -26.14 54.62 5.56
C ALA A 371 -26.07 56.10 5.16
N ASP A 372 -24.87 56.60 4.88
CA ASP A 372 -24.68 57.96 4.40
C ASP A 372 -25.61 58.20 3.20
N ARG A 373 -26.57 59.13 3.37
CA ARG A 373 -27.42 59.57 2.27
C ARG A 373 -26.52 60.09 1.16
N PRO A 374 -26.77 59.76 -0.12
CA PRO A 374 -26.07 60.42 -1.22
C PRO A 374 -26.30 61.93 -1.10
N ALA A 375 -25.21 62.69 -1.21
CA ALA A 375 -25.23 64.15 -1.13
C ALA A 375 -26.26 64.73 -2.10
N ASN A 376 -27.05 65.68 -1.60
CA ASN A 376 -28.09 66.37 -2.34
C ASN A 376 -27.50 67.08 -3.57
N PRO A 377 -28.02 66.91 -4.81
CA PRO A 377 -27.46 67.54 -6.02
C PRO A 377 -27.68 69.06 -6.11
N ALA A 378 -28.09 69.73 -5.02
CA ALA A 378 -28.53 71.13 -5.03
C ALA A 378 -27.48 72.14 -4.55
N GLU A 379 -26.24 71.73 -4.28
CA GLU A 379 -25.13 72.65 -3.98
C GLU A 379 -24.09 72.66 -5.12
N LEU A 380 -24.54 72.94 -6.34
CA LEU A 380 -23.71 73.45 -7.44
C LEU A 380 -24.55 74.43 -8.27
N SER A 381 -24.69 75.65 -7.76
CA SER A 381 -24.94 76.87 -8.54
C SER A 381 -24.42 78.07 -7.79
#